data_AF-A6NY58-F1
#
_entry.id   AF-A6NY58-F1
#
_cell.length_a   1.000
_cell.length_b   1.000
_cell.length_c   1.000
_cell.angle_alpha   90.00
_cell.angle_beta   90.00
_cell.angle_gamma   90.00
#
_symmetry.space_group_name_H-M   'P 1'
#
loop_
_entity.id
_entity.type
_entity.pdbx_description
1 polymer ?
#
loop_
_entity_poly.entity_id
_entity_poly.type
_entity_poly.pdbx_seq_one_letter_code
_entity_poly.pdbx_strand_id
1 'polypeptide(L)'
;MKRNYVYVAVISCVILLAGSLAGCQNTAQQEPKVEQVQESTRIDSGMLVTYDGENTELTVSDTVTKVDADLFKETKSPEEVTHIVLGAGVEEISPTAFDGFTELRSVTVPKENKNFCSFTDDARNCTYLCGVDKPIIFCFPGKESGIVMTGSTDAPYFYGLGTSVDFVCNGAVFTIQAEKDYDDAIRWYCSSMRHGEHTLAFRADEEFQGGNYEVNILRTASDDIVFQRKSGCSADVYILTPSGDRVDSDSWGVNDGALSFYLGEDSELRYEKIGYDYCDFEQYESCPDGIDGNATYSEEGVASVANGKLVLTADKTCTVSDYWNMRGTS
;
A
#
# COMPACT_ATOMS: atom_id res chain seq x y z
N MET A 1 -7.00 -29.52 39.02
CA MET A 1 -5.71 -30.18 38.77
C MET A 1 -4.72 -29.10 38.33
N LYS A 2 -3.59 -28.99 39.05
CA LYS A 2 -2.21 -28.57 38.67
C LYS A 2 -2.08 -27.62 37.46
N ARG A 3 -1.29 -26.53 37.44
CA ARG A 3 -0.10 -26.08 38.20
C ARG A 3 0.20 -24.65 37.70
N ASN A 4 0.42 -23.68 38.58
CA ASN A 4 1.70 -23.00 38.88
C ASN A 4 2.48 -22.43 37.67
N TYR A 5 2.58 -21.10 37.60
CA TYR A 5 3.79 -20.42 37.14
C TYR A 5 4.41 -19.62 38.27
N VAL A 6 5.73 -19.66 38.27
CA VAL A 6 6.63 -19.47 39.41
C VAL A 6 7.02 -18.00 39.53
N TYR A 7 6.83 -17.45 40.73
CA TYR A 7 7.52 -16.25 41.19
C TYR A 7 9.01 -16.60 41.36
N VAL A 8 9.89 -15.92 40.63
CA VAL A 8 11.32 -15.90 40.95
C VAL A 8 11.62 -14.60 41.67
N ALA A 9 11.54 -14.67 42.99
CA ALA A 9 12.19 -13.71 43.89
C ALA A 9 13.61 -14.21 44.16
N VAL A 10 14.62 -13.40 43.85
CA VAL A 10 15.97 -13.58 44.39
C VAL A 10 16.16 -12.53 45.48
N ILE A 11 16.01 -12.98 46.72
CA ILE A 11 16.44 -12.28 47.92
C ILE A 11 17.86 -12.77 48.25
N SER A 12 18.81 -11.86 48.44
CA SER A 12 19.68 -11.81 49.63
C SER A 12 20.85 -10.85 49.39
N CYS A 13 20.93 -9.79 50.20
CA CYS A 13 21.97 -9.72 51.23
C CYS A 13 21.67 -8.59 52.21
N VAL A 14 21.50 -9.00 53.46
CA VAL A 14 21.32 -8.18 54.66
C VAL A 14 22.67 -7.64 55.08
N ILE A 15 22.77 -6.32 55.30
CA ILE A 15 23.63 -5.77 56.36
C ILE A 15 22.81 -4.77 57.16
N LEU A 16 22.50 -5.18 58.39
CA LEU A 16 21.97 -4.37 59.48
C LEU A 16 23.07 -3.46 60.02
N LEU A 17 22.76 -2.17 60.19
CA LEU A 17 23.34 -1.35 61.24
C LEU A 17 22.27 -0.34 61.70
N ALA A 18 21.73 -0.60 62.89
CA ALA A 18 20.80 0.25 63.59
C ALA A 18 21.55 1.34 64.38
N GLY A 19 21.06 2.58 64.30
CA GLY A 19 21.53 3.71 65.09
C GLY A 19 20.41 4.73 65.32
N SER A 20 19.72 4.56 66.45
CA SER A 20 19.00 5.54 67.31
C SER A 20 18.20 6.72 66.70
N LEU A 21 16.87 6.60 66.84
CA LEU A 21 15.88 7.57 67.37
C LEU A 21 16.30 9.05 67.54
N ALA A 22 15.60 9.97 66.84
CA ALA A 22 14.78 11.03 67.46
C ALA A 22 14.21 12.00 66.38
N GLY A 23 12.92 12.31 66.49
CA GLY A 23 12.34 13.55 65.97
C GLY A 23 11.51 13.45 64.69
N CYS A 24 10.21 13.22 64.85
CA CYS A 24 9.22 13.65 63.86
C CYS A 24 9.25 15.18 63.76
N GLN A 25 9.25 15.73 62.53
CA GLN A 25 8.26 16.71 62.07
C GLN A 25 8.49 17.13 60.61
N ASN A 26 7.45 16.92 59.80
CA ASN A 26 7.04 17.63 58.59
C ASN A 26 8.11 18.11 57.61
N THR A 27 8.23 17.41 56.48
CA THR A 27 8.48 18.07 55.19
C THR A 27 7.57 17.45 54.14
N ALA A 28 6.90 18.32 53.38
CA ALA A 28 5.95 17.99 52.33
C ALA A 28 6.58 17.06 51.29
N GLN A 29 5.82 16.07 50.83
CA GLN A 29 6.14 15.31 49.63
C GLN A 29 6.26 16.29 48.46
N GLN A 30 7.48 16.45 47.96
CA GLN A 30 7.70 17.03 46.64
C GLN A 30 7.58 15.85 45.66
N GLU A 31 6.48 15.81 44.91
CA GLU A 31 6.33 14.87 43.79
C GLU A 31 7.51 15.04 42.82
N PRO A 32 8.02 13.94 42.23
CA PRO A 32 9.06 14.03 41.23
C PRO A 32 8.47 14.80 40.03
N LYS A 33 9.08 15.94 39.74
CA LYS A 33 8.78 16.74 38.55
C LYS A 33 9.09 15.89 37.33
N VAL A 34 8.04 15.37 36.67
CA VAL A 34 8.13 14.77 35.34
C VAL A 34 8.69 15.86 34.43
N GLU A 35 9.93 15.67 34.00
CA GLU A 35 10.57 16.52 33.01
C GLU A 35 9.84 16.28 31.69
N GLN A 36 9.00 17.24 31.30
CA GLN A 36 8.29 17.21 30.02
C GLN A 36 9.36 17.16 28.92
N VAL A 37 9.38 16.06 28.17
CA VAL A 37 10.19 15.93 26.97
C VAL A 37 9.68 17.00 26.01
N GLN A 38 10.49 18.03 25.82
CA GLN A 38 10.17 19.12 24.92
C GLN A 38 10.26 18.58 23.49
N GLU A 39 9.10 18.36 22.88
CA GLU A 39 8.94 18.08 21.46
C GLU A 39 9.72 19.12 20.66
N SER A 40 10.64 18.66 19.80
CA SER A 40 11.43 19.55 18.97
C SER A 40 10.57 20.05 17.81
N THR A 41 9.91 21.18 18.00
CA THR A 41 9.22 21.91 16.94
C THR A 41 10.26 22.61 16.07
N ARG A 42 10.47 22.16 14.83
CA ARG A 42 11.24 22.92 13.86
C ARG A 42 10.30 23.54 12.84
N ILE A 43 10.10 24.85 12.96
CA ILE A 43 9.47 25.69 11.95
C ILE A 43 10.60 26.27 11.10
N ASP A 44 11.07 25.51 10.11
CA ASP A 44 11.73 26.11 8.94
C ASP A 44 10.72 25.94 7.78
N SER A 45 10.57 26.97 6.95
CA SER A 45 9.69 26.96 5.75
C SER A 45 8.16 26.97 5.96
N GLY A 46 7.66 27.01 7.20
CA GLY A 46 6.21 27.01 7.45
C GLY A 46 5.59 25.62 7.56
N MET A 47 6.41 24.57 7.70
CA MET A 47 5.95 23.22 8.02
C MET A 47 6.03 22.99 9.53
N LEU A 48 4.89 22.67 10.16
CA LEU A 48 4.86 22.17 11.53
C LEU A 48 4.58 20.66 11.46
N VAL A 49 5.61 19.86 11.73
CA VAL A 49 5.51 18.41 11.94
C VAL A 49 5.51 18.20 13.45
N THR A 50 4.37 17.82 14.03
CA THR A 50 4.31 17.35 15.43
C THR A 50 4.25 15.83 15.44
N TYR A 51 5.16 15.21 16.19
CA TYR A 51 5.27 13.77 16.39
C TYR A 51 5.42 13.51 17.88
N ASP A 52 4.49 12.76 18.47
CA ASP A 52 4.46 12.50 19.92
C ASP A 52 5.21 11.23 20.34
N GLY A 53 5.89 10.55 19.40
CA GLY A 53 6.80 9.44 19.74
C GLY A 53 6.13 8.09 19.94
N GLU A 54 4.79 8.01 19.97
CA GLU A 54 4.07 6.76 20.20
C GLU A 54 2.94 6.48 19.20
N ASN A 55 2.56 7.46 18.36
CA ASN A 55 1.49 7.28 17.38
C ASN A 55 2.00 7.24 15.94
N THR A 56 1.48 6.29 15.17
CA THR A 56 1.60 6.13 13.72
C THR A 56 0.88 7.25 12.93
N GLU A 57 0.66 8.41 13.55
CA GLU A 57 -0.14 9.53 13.02
C GLU A 57 0.75 10.77 12.83
N LEU A 58 0.62 11.41 11.67
CA LEU A 58 1.31 12.64 11.33
C LEU A 58 0.27 13.76 11.09
N THR A 59 0.38 14.85 11.84
CA THR A 59 -0.49 16.03 11.65
C THR A 59 0.24 17.14 10.89
N VAL A 60 -0.38 17.64 9.82
CA VAL A 60 0.04 18.83 9.09
C VAL A 60 -0.77 20.02 9.60
N SER A 61 -0.10 21.06 10.10
CA SER A 61 -0.77 22.24 10.68
C SER A 61 -1.59 23.05 9.66
N ASP A 62 -2.64 23.71 10.13
CA ASP A 62 -3.43 24.70 9.37
C ASP A 62 -2.61 25.87 8.79
N THR A 63 -1.40 26.11 9.30
CA THR A 63 -0.51 27.16 8.78
C THR A 63 0.29 26.73 7.55
N VAL A 64 0.32 25.43 7.24
CA VAL A 64 1.01 24.86 6.09
C VAL A 64 0.18 25.09 4.84
N THR A 65 0.75 25.77 3.84
CA THR A 65 0.09 25.98 2.54
C THR A 65 0.53 24.98 1.48
N LYS A 66 1.71 24.36 1.67
CA LYS A 66 2.28 23.42 0.71
C LYS A 66 2.93 22.23 1.41
N VAL A 67 2.63 21.04 0.89
CA VAL A 67 3.29 19.78 1.25
C VAL A 67 4.10 19.31 0.04
N ASP A 68 5.41 19.24 0.17
CA ASP A 68 6.31 18.86 -0.93
C ASP A 68 6.94 17.48 -0.69
N ALA A 69 7.83 17.08 -1.61
CA ALA A 69 8.53 15.81 -1.58
C ALA A 69 9.53 15.67 -0.41
N ASP A 70 9.86 16.77 0.28
CA ASP A 70 10.81 16.74 1.40
C ASP A 70 10.13 16.37 2.73
N LEU A 71 8.78 16.35 2.79
CA LEU A 71 8.02 15.92 3.99
C LEU A 71 8.55 14.60 4.57
N PHE A 72 8.80 13.60 3.71
CA PHE A 72 9.34 12.31 4.12
C PHE A 72 10.71 12.44 4.82
N LYS A 73 11.63 13.21 4.23
CA LYS A 73 13.01 13.38 4.74
C LYS A 73 13.06 14.11 6.08
N GLU A 74 12.07 14.96 6.32
CA GLU A 74 11.97 15.75 7.54
C GLU A 74 11.16 15.04 8.65
N THR A 75 10.48 13.94 8.30
CA THR A 75 9.73 13.13 9.27
C THR A 75 10.65 12.11 9.93
N LYS A 76 10.50 11.96 11.25
CA LYS A 76 11.18 10.91 12.01
C LYS A 76 10.37 9.61 11.90
N SER A 77 11.04 8.50 11.60
CA SER A 77 10.40 7.18 11.41
C SER A 77 9.20 7.19 10.44
N PRO A 78 9.32 7.78 9.23
CA PRO A 78 8.21 7.89 8.28
C PRO A 78 7.65 6.54 7.83
N GLU A 79 8.45 5.47 7.91
CA GLU A 79 8.05 4.09 7.67
C GLU A 79 7.03 3.55 8.69
N GLU A 80 6.88 4.19 9.85
CA GLU A 80 5.91 3.82 10.89
C GLU A 80 4.58 4.58 10.79
N VAL A 81 4.51 5.63 9.96
CA VAL A 81 3.31 6.47 9.84
C VAL A 81 2.26 5.75 9.00
N THR A 82 1.09 5.53 9.59
CA THR A 82 -0.07 4.86 8.99
C THR A 82 -1.23 5.81 8.69
N HIS A 83 -1.27 6.98 9.32
CA HIS A 83 -2.31 7.99 9.17
C HIS A 83 -1.73 9.41 9.04
N ILE A 84 -2.35 10.24 8.19
CA ILE A 84 -2.08 11.68 8.12
C ILE A 84 -3.35 12.49 8.38
N VAL A 85 -3.25 13.54 9.17
CA VAL A 85 -4.28 14.57 9.30
C VAL A 85 -3.80 15.84 8.59
N LEU A 86 -4.49 16.25 7.53
CA LEU A 86 -4.14 17.46 6.77
C LEU A 86 -4.69 18.74 7.42
N GLY A 87 -3.94 19.82 7.34
CA GLY A 87 -4.37 21.13 7.82
C GLY A 87 -5.36 21.80 6.86
N ALA A 88 -6.22 22.67 7.39
CA ALA A 88 -7.21 23.41 6.60
C ALA A 88 -6.57 24.42 5.62
N GLY A 89 -5.34 24.87 5.90
CA GLY A 89 -4.60 25.81 5.06
C GLY A 89 -3.85 25.18 3.89
N VAL A 90 -3.82 23.86 3.75
CA VAL A 90 -3.07 23.20 2.67
C VAL A 90 -3.71 23.49 1.32
N GLU A 91 -2.92 24.08 0.41
CA GLU A 91 -3.33 24.47 -0.94
C GLU A 91 -2.66 23.63 -2.02
N GLU A 92 -1.45 23.13 -1.77
CA GLU A 92 -0.66 22.33 -2.70
C GLU A 92 -0.09 21.09 -2.02
N ILE A 93 -0.18 19.95 -2.70
CA ILE A 93 0.48 18.70 -2.31
C ILE A 93 1.23 18.18 -3.54
N SER A 94 2.53 17.96 -3.42
CA SER A 94 3.32 17.32 -4.48
C SER A 94 2.81 15.90 -4.73
N PRO A 95 2.72 15.41 -5.98
CA PRO A 95 2.41 14.00 -6.27
C PRO A 95 3.34 12.99 -5.57
N THR A 96 4.53 13.43 -5.17
CA THR A 96 5.53 12.60 -4.47
C THR A 96 5.67 12.95 -2.98
N ALA A 97 4.76 13.77 -2.42
CA ALA A 97 4.85 14.23 -1.03
C ALA A 97 4.84 13.08 0.00
N PHE A 98 4.11 12.00 -0.34
CA PHE A 98 3.98 10.83 0.50
C PHE A 98 4.85 9.65 0.04
N ASP A 99 5.77 9.89 -0.89
CA ASP A 99 6.74 8.88 -1.29
C ASP A 99 7.66 8.53 -0.11
N GLY A 100 7.81 7.25 0.17
CA GLY A 100 8.56 6.72 1.31
C GLY A 100 7.71 6.42 2.56
N PHE A 101 6.49 6.96 2.69
CA PHE A 101 5.57 6.59 3.76
C PHE A 101 4.93 5.21 3.50
N THR A 102 5.74 4.15 3.61
CA THR A 102 5.42 2.79 3.14
C THR A 102 4.25 2.12 3.87
N GLU A 103 4.01 2.50 5.14
CA GLU A 103 2.88 2.01 5.94
C GLU A 103 1.67 2.97 5.94
N LEU A 104 1.71 4.09 5.21
CA LEU A 104 0.59 5.03 5.13
C LEU A 104 -0.60 4.40 4.41
N ARG A 105 -1.75 4.35 5.10
CA ARG A 105 -2.97 3.72 4.59
C ARG A 105 -4.18 4.64 4.63
N SER A 106 -4.09 5.79 5.27
CA SER A 106 -5.25 6.68 5.39
C SER A 106 -4.86 8.14 5.61
N VAL A 107 -5.78 9.04 5.24
CA VAL A 107 -5.64 10.48 5.43
C VAL A 107 -6.99 11.12 5.75
N THR A 108 -6.99 12.03 6.72
CA THR A 108 -8.15 12.84 7.10
C THR A 108 -7.95 14.26 6.61
N VAL A 109 -8.96 14.78 5.90
CA VAL A 109 -9.02 16.20 5.51
C VAL A 109 -10.16 16.89 6.27
N PRO A 110 -9.89 17.99 7.01
CA PRO A 110 -10.92 18.77 7.68
C PRO A 110 -11.85 19.41 6.66
N LYS A 111 -13.13 19.56 7.01
CA LYS A 111 -14.17 20.10 6.12
C LYS A 111 -13.91 21.55 5.68
N GLU A 112 -13.09 22.25 6.45
CA GLU A 112 -12.67 23.63 6.23
C GLU A 112 -11.61 23.74 5.13
N ASN A 113 -10.91 22.65 4.78
CA ASN A 113 -9.98 22.65 3.66
C ASN A 113 -10.79 22.76 2.36
N LYS A 114 -10.50 23.80 1.56
CA LYS A 114 -11.22 24.10 0.32
C LYS A 114 -10.56 23.50 -0.92
N ASN A 115 -9.32 23.06 -0.80
CA ASN A 115 -8.49 22.62 -1.92
C ASN A 115 -8.44 21.09 -2.04
N PHE A 116 -8.68 20.39 -0.94
CA PHE A 116 -8.66 18.94 -0.87
C PHE A 116 -9.85 18.41 -0.09
N CYS A 117 -10.24 17.17 -0.37
CA CYS A 117 -11.15 16.38 0.43
C CYS A 117 -10.64 14.94 0.53
N SER A 118 -11.06 14.20 1.55
CA SER A 118 -10.81 12.76 1.63
C SER A 118 -12.08 11.97 1.94
N PHE A 119 -12.07 10.71 1.53
CA PHE A 119 -13.11 9.73 1.87
C PHE A 119 -12.51 8.32 1.85
N THR A 120 -13.16 7.39 2.54
CA THR A 120 -12.79 5.97 2.57
C THR A 120 -13.90 5.15 1.94
N ASP A 121 -13.53 4.23 1.04
CA ASP A 121 -14.40 3.14 0.60
C ASP A 121 -14.22 1.96 1.55
N ASP A 122 -15.08 1.86 2.57
CA ASP A 122 -15.01 0.83 3.60
C ASP A 122 -15.14 -0.60 3.03
N ALA A 123 -15.85 -0.77 1.90
CA ALA A 123 -16.05 -2.09 1.31
C ALA A 123 -14.77 -2.62 0.64
N ARG A 124 -13.88 -1.70 0.23
CA ARG A 124 -12.63 -2.00 -0.48
C ARG A 124 -11.39 -1.64 0.33
N ASN A 125 -11.55 -1.00 1.48
CA ASN A 125 -10.46 -0.57 2.33
C ASN A 125 -9.42 0.30 1.58
N CYS A 126 -9.82 1.20 0.67
CA CYS A 126 -8.95 2.29 0.17
C CYS A 126 -9.47 3.64 0.67
N THR A 127 -8.55 4.46 1.16
CA THR A 127 -8.78 5.90 1.41
C THR A 127 -8.27 6.71 0.23
N TYR A 128 -9.05 7.71 -0.18
CA TYR A 128 -8.71 8.63 -1.26
C TYR A 128 -8.57 10.05 -0.73
N LEU A 129 -7.57 10.77 -1.24
CA LEU A 129 -7.40 12.22 -1.09
C LEU A 129 -7.47 12.85 -2.48
N CYS A 130 -8.43 13.73 -2.68
CA CYS A 130 -8.72 14.32 -3.98
C CYS A 130 -8.52 15.83 -3.92
N GLY A 131 -7.89 16.41 -4.94
CA GLY A 131 -7.96 17.85 -5.15
C GLY A 131 -9.39 18.26 -5.50
N VAL A 132 -9.88 19.38 -4.99
CA VAL A 132 -11.23 19.87 -5.29
C VAL A 132 -11.27 20.46 -6.70
N ASP A 133 -10.32 21.36 -7.01
CA ASP A 133 -10.20 22.02 -8.32
C ASP A 133 -8.92 21.62 -9.08
N LYS A 134 -8.12 20.72 -8.50
CA LYS A 134 -6.86 20.22 -9.07
C LYS A 134 -7.02 18.74 -9.40
N PRO A 135 -6.75 18.30 -10.64
CA PRO A 135 -6.95 16.92 -11.06
C PRO A 135 -5.82 16.03 -10.53
N ILE A 136 -5.85 15.76 -9.22
CA ILE A 136 -4.92 14.88 -8.53
C ILE A 136 -5.68 14.03 -7.52
N ILE A 137 -5.34 12.74 -7.49
CA ILE A 137 -5.94 11.75 -6.60
C ILE A 137 -4.80 10.99 -5.95
N PHE A 138 -4.79 10.87 -4.64
CA PHE A 138 -3.96 9.91 -3.93
C PHE A 138 -4.87 8.76 -3.46
N CYS A 139 -4.59 7.50 -3.82
CA CYS A 139 -5.21 6.32 -3.17
C CYS A 139 -4.21 5.69 -2.23
N PHE A 140 -4.71 5.39 -1.04
CA PHE A 140 -4.04 4.65 0.01
C PHE A 140 -4.79 3.32 0.17
N PRO A 141 -4.46 2.29 -0.63
CA PRO A 141 -5.12 0.99 -0.51
C PRO A 141 -4.67 0.29 0.76
N GLY A 142 -5.60 -0.40 1.42
CA GLY A 142 -5.33 -1.30 2.53
C GLY A 142 -4.41 -2.45 2.15
N LYS A 143 -3.91 -3.18 3.15
CA LYS A 143 -3.16 -4.42 2.90
C LYS A 143 -4.05 -5.37 2.08
N GLU A 144 -3.50 -5.89 0.98
CA GLU A 144 -4.19 -6.81 0.05
C GLU A 144 -5.40 -6.22 -0.68
N SER A 145 -5.58 -4.90 -0.67
CA SER A 145 -6.74 -4.26 -1.29
C SER A 145 -6.44 -3.81 -2.72
N GLY A 146 -7.32 -4.16 -3.66
CA GLY A 146 -7.36 -3.56 -4.99
C GLY A 146 -7.82 -2.10 -4.97
N ILE A 147 -7.49 -1.40 -6.05
CA ILE A 147 -7.93 -0.03 -6.33
C ILE A 147 -9.30 -0.09 -6.99
N VAL A 148 -10.19 0.82 -6.59
CA VAL A 148 -11.52 0.92 -7.17
C VAL A 148 -11.95 2.37 -7.32
N MET A 149 -12.02 2.79 -8.57
CA MET A 149 -12.72 4.02 -8.96
C MET A 149 -14.07 3.67 -9.60
N THR A 150 -15.03 4.57 -9.43
CA THR A 150 -16.36 4.45 -10.04
C THR A 150 -16.42 5.24 -11.34
N GLY A 151 -17.33 4.85 -12.23
CA GLY A 151 -17.73 5.65 -13.39
C GLY A 151 -18.77 6.72 -13.06
N SER A 152 -18.90 7.13 -11.79
CA SER A 152 -19.89 8.14 -11.38
C SER A 152 -19.34 9.55 -11.58
N THR A 153 -20.14 10.43 -12.18
CA THR A 153 -19.81 11.86 -12.30
C THR A 153 -19.92 12.63 -10.99
N ASP A 154 -20.56 12.04 -9.98
CA ASP A 154 -20.71 12.65 -8.65
C ASP A 154 -19.54 12.32 -7.72
N ALA A 155 -18.59 11.50 -8.17
CA ALA A 155 -17.43 11.15 -7.38
C ALA A 155 -16.51 12.37 -7.18
N PRO A 156 -15.91 12.55 -5.98
CA PRO A 156 -15.05 13.70 -5.67
C PRO A 156 -13.75 13.74 -6.48
N TYR A 157 -13.42 12.63 -7.15
CA TYR A 157 -12.29 12.49 -8.05
C TYR A 157 -12.67 12.63 -9.53
N PHE A 158 -13.91 12.99 -9.87
CA PHE A 158 -14.33 13.17 -11.26
C PHE A 158 -14.09 14.62 -11.73
N TYR A 159 -13.10 14.80 -12.61
CA TYR A 159 -12.68 16.12 -13.12
C TYR A 159 -13.19 16.42 -14.54
N GLY A 160 -14.18 15.66 -15.02
CA GLY A 160 -14.68 15.74 -16.39
C GLY A 160 -14.00 14.75 -17.35
N LEU A 161 -14.70 14.45 -18.44
CA LEU A 161 -14.22 13.52 -19.46
C LEU A 161 -13.01 14.11 -20.21
N GLY A 162 -11.98 13.29 -20.44
CA GLY A 162 -10.74 13.68 -21.12
C GLY A 162 -9.84 14.62 -20.32
N THR A 163 -10.17 14.90 -19.05
CA THR A 163 -9.27 15.62 -18.15
C THR A 163 -8.14 14.69 -17.70
N SER A 164 -6.90 15.10 -17.92
CA SER A 164 -5.72 14.41 -17.40
C SER A 164 -5.64 14.58 -15.89
N VAL A 165 -5.51 13.46 -15.18
CA VAL A 165 -5.48 13.37 -13.71
C VAL A 165 -4.22 12.63 -13.27
N ASP A 166 -3.51 13.20 -12.30
CA ASP A 166 -2.42 12.50 -11.63
C ASP A 166 -3.03 11.59 -10.55
N PHE A 167 -3.02 10.28 -10.79
CA PHE A 167 -3.39 9.27 -9.81
C PHE A 167 -2.15 8.71 -9.14
N VAL A 168 -2.01 8.99 -7.85
CA VAL A 168 -0.87 8.63 -7.02
C VAL A 168 -1.22 7.41 -6.17
N CYS A 169 -0.41 6.37 -6.23
CA CYS A 169 -0.55 5.20 -5.39
C CYS A 169 0.82 4.56 -5.15
N ASN A 170 1.12 4.23 -3.89
CA ASN A 170 2.36 3.56 -3.49
C ASN A 170 3.64 4.23 -4.05
N GLY A 171 3.67 5.57 -4.06
CA GLY A 171 4.82 6.37 -4.54
C GLY A 171 4.89 6.56 -6.05
N ALA A 172 4.11 5.82 -6.83
CA ALA A 172 4.02 5.98 -8.28
C ALA A 172 2.90 6.95 -8.68
N VAL A 173 3.10 7.61 -9.81
CA VAL A 173 2.14 8.54 -10.42
C VAL A 173 1.68 7.96 -11.76
N PHE A 174 0.38 7.81 -11.92
CA PHE A 174 -0.30 7.34 -13.12
C PHE A 174 -1.06 8.49 -13.74
N THR A 175 -0.85 8.74 -15.04
CA THR A 175 -1.63 9.77 -15.75
C THR A 175 -2.88 9.11 -16.32
N ILE A 176 -4.02 9.37 -15.68
CA ILE A 176 -5.30 8.77 -16.03
C ILE A 176 -6.30 9.80 -16.56
N GLN A 177 -7.30 9.34 -17.29
CA GLN A 177 -8.43 10.15 -17.75
C GLN A 177 -9.72 9.34 -17.76
N ALA A 178 -10.85 9.99 -17.48
CA ALA A 178 -12.17 9.38 -17.60
C ALA A 178 -12.70 9.55 -19.03
N GLU A 179 -13.20 8.48 -19.63
CA GLU A 179 -13.79 8.48 -20.96
C GLU A 179 -15.12 7.71 -20.98
N LYS A 180 -15.95 7.99 -21.98
CA LYS A 180 -17.12 7.15 -22.27
C LYS A 180 -16.70 6.04 -23.21
N ASP A 181 -17.03 4.82 -22.85
CA ASP A 181 -16.82 3.68 -23.71
C ASP A 181 -18.04 3.42 -24.63
N TYR A 182 -17.97 2.36 -25.44
CA TYR A 182 -18.98 2.01 -26.45
C TYR A 182 -20.38 1.75 -25.88
N ASP A 183 -20.49 1.42 -24.59
CA ASP A 183 -21.73 1.17 -23.86
C ASP A 183 -22.23 2.39 -23.07
N ASP A 184 -21.66 3.58 -23.34
CA ASP A 184 -21.89 4.84 -22.62
C ASP A 184 -21.45 4.84 -21.14
N ALA A 185 -20.87 3.75 -20.63
CA ALA A 185 -20.30 3.73 -19.28
C ALA A 185 -19.03 4.59 -19.22
N ILE A 186 -18.82 5.25 -18.08
CA ILE A 186 -17.59 5.99 -17.83
C ILE A 186 -16.54 5.02 -17.28
N ARG A 187 -15.41 4.93 -17.98
CA ARG A 187 -14.24 4.14 -17.59
C ARG A 187 -13.02 5.05 -17.47
N TRP A 188 -12.03 4.59 -16.73
CA TRP A 188 -10.76 5.29 -16.55
C TRP A 188 -9.70 4.59 -17.36
N TYR A 189 -8.91 5.37 -18.09
CA TYR A 189 -7.80 4.90 -18.91
C TYR A 189 -6.51 5.57 -18.46
N CYS A 190 -5.39 4.87 -18.57
CA CYS A 190 -4.08 5.29 -18.13
C CYS A 190 -3.12 5.36 -19.31
N SER A 191 -2.48 6.51 -19.50
CA SER A 191 -1.55 6.77 -20.61
C SER A 191 -0.08 6.55 -20.22
N SER A 192 0.24 6.68 -18.93
CA SER A 192 1.60 6.47 -18.44
C SER A 192 1.65 6.19 -16.95
N MET A 193 2.74 5.55 -16.52
CA MET A 193 3.13 5.40 -15.12
C MET A 193 4.55 5.95 -14.92
N ARG A 194 4.78 6.62 -13.79
CA ARG A 194 6.06 7.21 -13.40
C ARG A 194 6.39 6.85 -11.96
N HIS A 195 7.65 6.50 -11.73
CA HIS A 195 8.20 6.31 -10.40
C HIS A 195 9.65 6.80 -10.39
N GLY A 196 10.01 7.60 -9.37
CA GLY A 196 11.27 8.33 -9.36
C GLY A 196 11.46 9.18 -10.63
N GLU A 197 12.60 9.02 -11.28
CA GLU A 197 12.94 9.73 -12.53
C GLU A 197 12.48 8.99 -13.79
N HIS A 198 11.88 7.81 -13.66
CA HIS A 198 11.55 6.94 -14.78
C HIS A 198 10.07 6.96 -15.11
N THR A 199 9.74 6.98 -16.40
CA THR A 199 8.36 7.03 -16.89
C THR A 199 8.14 6.01 -18.00
N LEU A 200 7.23 5.08 -17.79
CA LEU A 200 6.70 4.18 -18.82
C LEU A 200 5.44 4.82 -19.43
N ALA A 201 5.52 5.20 -20.71
CA ALA A 201 4.34 5.54 -21.50
C ALA A 201 3.80 4.25 -22.16
N PHE A 202 2.49 4.04 -22.09
CA PHE A 202 1.86 2.89 -22.73
C PHE A 202 1.74 3.12 -24.25
N ARG A 203 1.65 2.04 -25.02
CA ARG A 203 1.56 2.11 -26.49
C ARG A 203 0.20 2.63 -26.94
N ALA A 204 -0.83 2.25 -26.20
CA ALA A 204 -2.18 2.79 -26.23
C ALA A 204 -2.61 2.98 -24.77
N ASP A 205 -3.61 3.82 -24.54
CA ASP A 205 -4.11 4.01 -23.18
C ASP A 205 -4.68 2.69 -22.64
N GLU A 206 -4.17 2.29 -21.47
CA GLU A 206 -4.54 1.06 -20.80
C GLU A 206 -5.77 1.29 -19.94
N GLU A 207 -6.79 0.44 -20.05
CA GLU A 207 -7.94 0.54 -19.16
C GLU A 207 -7.46 0.40 -17.70
N PHE A 208 -7.70 1.43 -16.89
CA PHE A 208 -7.23 1.57 -15.52
C PHE A 208 -8.31 1.18 -14.52
N GLN A 209 -9.58 1.44 -14.84
CA GLN A 209 -10.73 1.05 -14.03
C GLN A 209 -12.01 1.10 -14.85
N GLY A 210 -12.94 0.18 -14.63
CA GLY A 210 -14.27 0.17 -15.28
C GLY A 210 -14.65 -1.18 -15.89
N GLY A 211 -13.69 -2.09 -16.00
CA GLY A 211 -13.86 -3.44 -16.50
C GLY A 211 -14.07 -4.47 -15.39
N ASN A 212 -14.17 -5.74 -15.80
CA ASN A 212 -14.35 -6.88 -14.91
C ASN A 212 -13.01 -7.46 -14.44
N TYR A 213 -12.24 -6.63 -13.75
CA TYR A 213 -10.94 -6.98 -13.19
C TYR A 213 -10.65 -6.16 -11.94
N GLU A 214 -9.76 -6.68 -11.11
CA GLU A 214 -9.19 -5.98 -9.97
C GLU A 214 -7.90 -5.28 -10.40
N VAL A 215 -7.71 -4.03 -9.99
CA VAL A 215 -6.44 -3.33 -10.23
C VAL A 215 -5.62 -3.34 -8.95
N ASN A 216 -4.39 -3.83 -9.04
CA ASN A 216 -3.44 -3.76 -7.94
C ASN A 216 -2.20 -2.98 -8.40
N ILE A 217 -1.74 -2.07 -7.54
CA ILE A 217 -0.48 -1.36 -7.72
C ILE A 217 0.39 -1.74 -6.52
N LEU A 218 1.40 -2.54 -6.77
CA LEU A 218 2.31 -3.05 -5.73
C LEU A 218 3.62 -2.27 -5.78
N ARG A 219 4.19 -1.99 -4.60
CA ARG A 219 5.57 -1.53 -4.46
C ARG A 219 6.34 -2.60 -3.71
N THR A 220 7.42 -3.06 -4.32
CA THR A 220 8.26 -4.13 -3.76
C THR A 220 9.33 -3.55 -2.82
N ALA A 221 10.00 -4.40 -2.05
CA ALA A 221 11.16 -4.01 -1.26
C ALA A 221 12.36 -3.54 -2.11
N SER A 222 12.44 -4.00 -3.37
CA SER A 222 13.39 -3.49 -4.37
C SER A 222 12.94 -2.19 -5.03
N ASP A 223 11.81 -1.61 -4.58
CA ASP A 223 11.24 -0.36 -5.06
C ASP A 223 10.69 -0.43 -6.50
N ASP A 224 10.50 -1.64 -7.02
CA ASP A 224 9.78 -1.89 -8.27
C ASP A 224 8.29 -1.59 -8.10
N ILE A 225 7.69 -0.96 -9.10
CA ILE A 225 6.25 -0.74 -9.18
C ILE A 225 5.65 -1.75 -10.14
N VAL A 226 4.71 -2.53 -9.64
CA VAL A 226 3.94 -3.51 -10.41
C VAL A 226 2.51 -3.02 -10.53
N PHE A 227 2.13 -2.61 -11.74
CA PHE A 227 0.75 -2.30 -12.08
C PHE A 227 0.14 -3.53 -12.75
N GLN A 228 -0.87 -4.14 -12.12
CA GLN A 228 -1.54 -5.31 -12.67
C GLN A 228 -3.06 -5.15 -12.69
N ARG A 229 -3.68 -5.72 -13.72
CA ARG A 229 -5.13 -5.84 -13.86
C ARG A 229 -5.46 -7.32 -13.88
N LYS A 230 -6.00 -7.81 -12.76
CA LYS A 230 -6.22 -9.23 -12.50
C LYS A 230 -7.67 -9.62 -12.73
N SER A 231 -7.91 -10.66 -13.50
CA SER A 231 -9.22 -11.31 -13.69
C SER A 231 -9.08 -12.80 -13.42
N GLY A 232 -9.64 -13.27 -12.30
CA GLY A 232 -9.41 -14.62 -11.81
C GLY A 232 -7.92 -14.88 -11.53
N CYS A 233 -7.35 -15.89 -12.19
CA CYS A 233 -5.93 -16.25 -12.07
C CYS A 233 -5.00 -15.52 -13.06
N SER A 234 -5.54 -14.79 -14.04
CA SER A 234 -4.75 -14.11 -15.07
C SER A 234 -4.62 -12.62 -14.78
N ALA A 235 -3.47 -12.03 -15.12
CA ALA A 235 -3.30 -10.59 -15.06
C ALA A 235 -2.55 -10.05 -16.28
N ASP A 236 -2.96 -8.87 -16.74
CA ASP A 236 -2.09 -8.00 -17.53
C ASP A 236 -1.22 -7.21 -16.58
N VAL A 237 0.08 -7.09 -16.87
CA VAL A 237 1.03 -6.59 -15.88
C VAL A 237 2.09 -5.73 -16.54
N TYR A 238 2.44 -4.65 -15.84
CA TYR A 238 3.51 -3.73 -16.16
C TYR A 238 4.40 -3.57 -14.93
N ILE A 239 5.71 -3.75 -15.10
CA ILE A 239 6.71 -3.55 -14.05
C ILE A 239 7.65 -2.43 -14.49
N LEU A 240 7.81 -1.45 -13.61
CA LEU A 240 8.79 -0.37 -13.72
C LEU A 240 9.76 -0.46 -12.56
N THR A 241 11.04 -0.69 -12.86
CA THR A 241 12.08 -0.77 -11.82
C THR A 241 12.68 0.60 -11.52
N PRO A 242 13.36 0.77 -10.37
CA PRO A 242 14.14 1.98 -10.08
C PRO A 242 15.33 2.20 -11.01
N SER A 243 15.79 1.17 -11.74
CA SER A 243 16.82 1.31 -12.79
C SER A 243 16.24 1.78 -14.13
N GLY A 244 14.91 1.89 -14.24
CA GLY A 244 14.20 2.26 -15.46
C GLY A 244 13.97 1.11 -16.44
N ASP A 245 14.24 -0.14 -16.02
CA ASP A 245 13.84 -1.32 -16.78
C ASP A 245 12.31 -1.41 -16.80
N ARG A 246 11.77 -1.83 -17.93
CA ARG A 246 10.33 -1.90 -18.19
C ARG A 246 9.99 -3.26 -18.75
N VAL A 247 9.01 -3.89 -18.15
CA VAL A 247 8.64 -5.26 -18.43
C VAL A 247 7.11 -5.32 -18.49
N ASP A 248 6.57 -5.80 -19.60
CA ASP A 248 5.12 -5.92 -19.83
C ASP A 248 4.73 -7.36 -20.17
N SER A 249 3.49 -7.76 -19.85
CA SER A 249 3.03 -9.14 -20.07
C SER A 249 3.11 -9.61 -21.51
N ASP A 250 2.94 -8.70 -22.48
CA ASP A 250 3.09 -8.99 -23.91
C ASP A 250 4.52 -9.43 -24.28
N SER A 251 5.53 -8.95 -23.55
CA SER A 251 6.94 -9.25 -23.80
C SER A 251 7.39 -10.61 -23.25
N TRP A 252 6.58 -11.27 -22.41
CA TRP A 252 7.07 -12.37 -21.58
C TRP A 252 7.17 -13.72 -22.27
N GLY A 253 6.55 -13.92 -23.43
CA GLY A 253 6.54 -15.22 -24.11
C GLY A 253 6.04 -16.37 -23.22
N VAL A 254 5.27 -16.06 -22.16
CA VAL A 254 4.61 -17.06 -21.29
C VAL A 254 3.47 -17.66 -22.09
N ASN A 255 3.79 -18.62 -22.95
CA ASN A 255 2.81 -19.27 -23.80
C ASN A 255 1.97 -20.34 -23.07
N ASP A 256 2.27 -20.64 -21.80
CA ASP A 256 1.77 -21.86 -21.15
C ASP A 256 1.04 -21.62 -19.79
N GLY A 257 0.63 -20.40 -19.45
CA GLY A 257 -0.21 -20.20 -18.26
C GLY A 257 -0.60 -18.76 -17.93
N ALA A 258 -1.65 -18.63 -17.11
CA ALA A 258 -2.07 -17.40 -16.47
C ALA A 258 -1.10 -17.03 -15.34
N LEU A 259 -0.61 -15.79 -15.32
CA LEU A 259 0.40 -15.29 -14.38
C LEU A 259 -0.16 -14.10 -13.61
N SER A 260 0.01 -14.09 -12.29
CA SER A 260 -0.31 -12.94 -11.44
C SER A 260 0.73 -12.74 -10.33
N PHE A 261 0.76 -11.55 -9.75
CA PHE A 261 1.77 -11.18 -8.76
C PHE A 261 1.16 -10.76 -7.43
N TYR A 262 1.92 -10.93 -6.36
CA TYR A 262 1.56 -10.50 -5.02
C TYR A 262 2.83 -10.20 -4.21
N LEU A 263 2.68 -9.54 -3.07
CA LEU A 263 3.78 -9.26 -2.16
C LEU A 263 3.88 -10.36 -1.10
N GLY A 264 5.10 -10.88 -0.87
CA GLY A 264 5.41 -11.77 0.25
C GLY A 264 5.57 -11.03 1.58
N GLU A 265 5.97 -11.74 2.64
CA GLU A 265 6.12 -11.20 4.01
C GLU A 265 7.06 -9.98 4.08
N ASP A 266 8.14 -9.98 3.30
CA ASP A 266 9.13 -8.91 3.25
C ASP A 266 8.92 -7.94 2.06
N SER A 267 7.70 -7.86 1.52
CA SER A 267 7.40 -7.13 0.28
C SER A 267 8.26 -7.56 -0.93
N GLU A 268 8.78 -8.80 -0.92
CA GLU A 268 9.35 -9.40 -2.11
C GLU A 268 8.25 -9.65 -3.15
N LEU A 269 8.59 -9.49 -4.43
CA LEU A 269 7.66 -9.78 -5.50
C LEU A 269 7.53 -11.28 -5.67
N ARG A 270 6.34 -11.81 -5.41
CA ARG A 270 6.01 -13.21 -5.63
C ARG A 270 5.07 -13.35 -6.81
N TYR A 271 5.07 -14.53 -7.42
CA TYR A 271 4.18 -14.85 -8.52
C TYR A 271 3.42 -16.14 -8.25
N GLU A 272 2.26 -16.23 -8.87
CA GLU A 272 1.52 -17.48 -9.07
C GLU A 272 1.30 -17.64 -10.57
N LYS A 273 1.63 -18.82 -11.08
CA LYS A 273 1.36 -19.22 -12.45
C LYS A 273 0.48 -20.46 -12.46
N ILE A 274 -0.66 -20.38 -13.14
CA ILE A 274 -1.59 -21.50 -13.34
C ILE A 274 -1.59 -21.89 -14.81
N GLY A 275 -1.54 -23.19 -15.10
CA GLY A 275 -1.62 -23.68 -16.49
C GLY A 275 -2.93 -23.25 -17.17
N TYR A 276 -2.88 -22.84 -18.44
CA TYR A 276 -4.05 -22.31 -19.14
C TYR A 276 -5.24 -23.28 -19.15
N ASP A 277 -4.97 -24.57 -19.34
CA ASP A 277 -5.98 -25.64 -19.34
C ASP A 277 -6.68 -25.81 -17.98
N TYR A 278 -6.20 -25.13 -16.93
CA TYR A 278 -6.67 -25.29 -15.56
C TYR A 278 -7.23 -24.00 -14.96
N CYS A 279 -7.26 -22.90 -15.72
CA CYS A 279 -7.66 -21.58 -15.24
C CYS A 279 -9.13 -21.51 -14.79
N ASP A 280 -9.99 -22.41 -15.28
CA ASP A 280 -11.41 -22.50 -14.97
C ASP A 280 -11.75 -23.63 -13.97
N PHE A 281 -10.75 -24.28 -13.37
CA PHE A 281 -10.96 -25.41 -12.45
C PHE A 281 -11.90 -25.09 -11.29
N GLU A 282 -11.92 -23.83 -10.83
CA GLU A 282 -12.83 -23.35 -9.80
C GLU A 282 -14.32 -23.54 -10.16
N GLN A 283 -14.67 -23.58 -11.44
CA GLN A 283 -16.04 -23.71 -11.92
C GLN A 283 -16.57 -25.15 -11.89
N TYR A 284 -15.69 -26.15 -11.78
CA TYR A 284 -16.08 -27.57 -11.74
C TYR A 284 -16.24 -28.07 -10.31
N GLU A 285 -17.20 -28.98 -10.07
CA GLU A 285 -17.38 -29.62 -8.75
C GLU A 285 -16.32 -30.70 -8.46
N SER A 286 -15.70 -31.26 -9.51
CA SER A 286 -14.70 -32.32 -9.44
C SER A 286 -13.76 -32.27 -10.66
N CYS A 287 -12.61 -32.94 -10.57
CA CYS A 287 -11.66 -33.05 -11.67
C CYS A 287 -12.34 -33.58 -12.94
N PRO A 288 -12.23 -32.88 -14.09
CA PRO A 288 -12.74 -33.39 -15.37
C PRO A 288 -12.09 -34.72 -15.77
N ASP A 289 -12.86 -35.58 -16.45
CA ASP A 289 -12.37 -36.86 -16.95
C ASP A 289 -11.21 -36.68 -17.94
N GLY A 290 -10.14 -37.47 -17.78
CA GLY A 290 -9.02 -37.51 -18.72
C GLY A 290 -7.88 -36.52 -18.43
N ILE A 291 -7.95 -35.74 -17.36
CA ILE A 291 -6.83 -34.90 -16.90
C ILE A 291 -5.78 -35.76 -16.18
N ASP A 292 -4.50 -35.57 -16.52
CA ASP A 292 -3.39 -36.21 -15.80
C ASP A 292 -3.23 -35.57 -14.41
N GLY A 293 -3.54 -36.34 -13.37
CA GLY A 293 -3.40 -35.91 -12.00
C GLY A 293 -1.97 -35.53 -11.57
N ASN A 294 -0.94 -35.96 -12.31
CA ASN A 294 0.46 -35.60 -12.03
C ASN A 294 0.92 -34.36 -12.79
N ALA A 295 0.11 -33.82 -13.70
CA ALA A 295 0.45 -32.59 -14.41
C ALA A 295 0.54 -31.42 -13.42
N THR A 296 1.45 -30.49 -13.70
CA THR A 296 1.59 -29.25 -12.91
C THR A 296 0.37 -28.38 -13.12
N TYR A 297 -0.42 -28.21 -12.06
CA TYR A 297 -1.56 -27.30 -12.03
C TYR A 297 -1.07 -25.85 -11.90
N SER A 298 -0.22 -25.61 -10.90
CA SER A 298 0.35 -24.29 -10.64
C SER A 298 1.80 -24.36 -10.16
N GLU A 299 2.50 -23.24 -10.31
CA GLU A 299 3.77 -22.96 -9.65
C GLU A 299 3.71 -21.60 -8.97
N GLU A 300 4.39 -21.49 -7.84
CA GLU A 300 4.58 -20.25 -7.08
C GLU A 300 6.09 -20.05 -6.85
N GLY A 301 6.49 -18.79 -6.71
CA GLY A 301 7.87 -18.47 -6.41
C GLY A 301 8.15 -16.99 -6.37
N VAL A 302 9.43 -16.65 -6.48
CA VAL A 302 9.92 -15.27 -6.48
C VAL A 302 10.08 -14.78 -7.91
N ALA A 303 9.65 -13.53 -8.15
CA ALA A 303 9.83 -12.84 -9.40
C ALA A 303 10.80 -11.67 -9.24
N SER A 304 11.55 -11.38 -10.30
CA SER A 304 12.44 -10.22 -10.35
C SER A 304 12.59 -9.73 -11.79
N VAL A 305 13.10 -8.52 -11.96
CA VAL A 305 13.48 -7.99 -13.27
C VAL A 305 15.00 -7.95 -13.37
N ALA A 306 15.55 -8.57 -14.42
CA ALA A 306 16.98 -8.55 -14.70
C ALA A 306 17.24 -8.28 -16.18
N ASN A 307 17.98 -7.21 -16.47
CA ASN A 307 18.30 -6.78 -17.84
C ASN A 307 17.04 -6.60 -18.71
N GLY A 308 16.03 -5.92 -18.17
CA GLY A 308 14.75 -5.67 -18.87
C GLY A 308 13.93 -6.92 -19.16
N LYS A 309 14.13 -8.01 -18.41
CA LYS A 309 13.36 -9.25 -18.55
C LYS A 309 12.84 -9.74 -17.21
N LEU A 310 11.62 -10.27 -17.21
CA LEU A 310 11.06 -10.99 -16.08
C LEU A 310 11.84 -12.29 -15.86
N VAL A 311 12.24 -12.54 -14.61
CA VAL A 311 12.87 -13.77 -14.15
C VAL A 311 12.01 -14.37 -13.06
N LEU A 312 11.54 -15.59 -13.30
CA LEU A 312 10.71 -16.36 -12.36
C LEU A 312 11.54 -17.51 -11.78
N THR A 313 11.55 -17.63 -10.46
CA THR A 313 12.21 -18.73 -9.74
C THR A 313 11.18 -19.45 -8.89
N ALA A 314 10.70 -20.60 -9.38
CA ALA A 314 9.74 -21.42 -8.66
C ALA A 314 10.37 -22.02 -7.39
N ASP A 315 9.64 -21.94 -6.28
CA ASP A 315 9.99 -22.62 -5.02
C ASP A 315 8.91 -23.62 -4.57
N LYS A 316 7.72 -23.55 -5.18
CA LYS A 316 6.60 -24.45 -4.91
C LYS A 316 5.86 -24.80 -6.20
N THR A 317 5.47 -26.06 -6.32
CA THR A 317 4.64 -26.56 -7.43
C THR A 317 3.48 -27.37 -6.87
N CYS A 318 2.31 -27.23 -7.46
CA CYS A 318 1.10 -27.95 -7.12
C CYS A 318 0.69 -28.82 -8.32
N THR A 319 0.44 -30.11 -8.12
CA THR A 319 -0.12 -30.97 -9.17
C THR A 319 -1.64 -30.82 -9.24
N VAL A 320 -2.25 -31.27 -10.35
CA VAL A 320 -3.70 -31.36 -10.47
C VAL A 320 -4.31 -32.17 -9.32
N SER A 321 -3.69 -33.30 -8.95
CA SER A 321 -4.18 -34.12 -7.83
C SER A 321 -4.12 -33.37 -6.51
N ASP A 322 -3.05 -32.62 -6.26
CA ASP A 322 -2.91 -31.83 -5.02
C ASP A 322 -4.02 -30.79 -4.91
N TYR A 323 -4.28 -30.04 -5.99
CA TYR A 323 -5.37 -29.05 -6.04
C TYR A 323 -6.72 -29.66 -5.65
N TRP A 324 -7.11 -30.77 -6.29
CA TRP A 324 -8.40 -31.42 -6.03
C TRP A 324 -8.49 -32.06 -4.64
N ASN A 325 -7.38 -32.59 -4.13
CA ASN A 325 -7.31 -33.11 -2.76
C ASN A 325 -7.50 -31.99 -1.73
N MET A 326 -6.88 -30.82 -1.92
CA MET A 326 -7.06 -29.67 -1.03
C MET A 326 -8.51 -29.18 -1.06
N ARG A 327 -9.11 -29.06 -2.25
CA ARG A 327 -10.49 -28.59 -2.41
C ARG A 327 -11.52 -29.52 -1.76
N GLY A 328 -11.29 -30.83 -1.77
CA GLY A 328 -12.18 -31.81 -1.13
C GLY A 328 -12.10 -31.85 0.41
N THR A 329 -11.23 -31.06 1.03
CA THR A 329 -11.02 -31.03 2.50
C THR A 329 -11.72 -29.87 3.21
N SER A 330 -12.50 -29.04 2.50
CA SER A 330 -13.30 -27.93 3.07
C SER A 330 -14.69 -28.35 3.51
#